data_AF-A0A6M3LGB2-F1
#
_entry.id   AF-A0A6M3LGB2-F1
#
_cell.length_a   1.000
_cell.length_b   1.000
_cell.length_c   1.000
_cell.angle_alpha   90.00
_cell.angle_beta   90.00
_cell.angle_gamma   90.00
#
_symmetry.space_group_name_H-M   'P 1'
#
loop_
_entity.id
_entity.type
_entity.pdbx_description
1 polymer ?
#
loop_
_entity_poly.entity_id
_entity_poly.type
_entity_poly.pdbx_seq_one_letter_code
_entity_poly.pdbx_strand_id
1 'polypeptide(L)'
;MKDKQLTEKPKWLVEPLDRKKIHHGCLNCCGTDNILSVRTKLYNGFGGWMITKDGKLFFMEKAKTEFEDSKTLLFIEKIARQDPNHDWRAIFDMALSGGQYQRHGKNRWVLIESNQGFA
;
A
#
# COMPACT_ATOMS: atom_id res chain seq x y z
N MET A 1 -12.49 26.05 -14.95
CA MET A 1 -11.63 26.55 -13.85
C MET A 1 -10.30 25.82 -13.99
N LYS A 2 -9.19 26.55 -14.11
CA LYS A 2 -7.88 25.98 -14.44
C LYS A 2 -7.28 25.31 -13.21
N ASP A 3 -7.17 23.99 -13.23
CA ASP A 3 -6.40 23.23 -12.25
C ASP A 3 -4.94 23.68 -12.31
N LYS A 4 -4.50 24.43 -11.29
CA LYS A 4 -3.08 24.74 -11.10
C LYS A 4 -2.37 23.41 -10.81
N GLN A 5 -1.60 22.94 -11.79
CA GLN A 5 -0.63 21.87 -11.60
C GLN A 5 0.27 22.22 -10.41
N LEU A 6 0.27 21.36 -9.40
CA LEU A 6 1.29 21.33 -8.35
C LEU A 6 2.61 20.95 -9.04
N THR A 7 3.47 21.94 -9.27
CA THR A 7 4.70 21.80 -10.07
C THR A 7 5.87 21.19 -9.30
N GLU A 8 5.69 20.80 -8.03
CA GLU A 8 6.74 20.17 -7.24
C GLU A 8 6.21 18.90 -6.57
N LYS A 9 6.92 17.79 -6.77
CA LYS A 9 6.62 16.53 -6.08
C LYS A 9 6.81 16.76 -4.58
N PRO A 10 5.86 16.36 -3.73
CA PRO A 10 6.03 16.52 -2.29
C PRO A 10 7.20 15.67 -1.78
N LYS A 11 7.94 16.18 -0.78
CA LYS A 11 9.16 15.55 -0.25
C LYS A 11 8.95 14.13 0.28
N TRP A 12 7.73 13.80 0.68
CA TRP A 12 7.35 12.48 1.20
C TRP A 12 7.04 11.47 0.10
N LEU A 13 6.92 11.90 -1.17
CA LEU A 13 6.66 10.99 -2.28
C LEU A 13 7.92 10.17 -2.59
N VAL A 14 7.80 8.86 -2.53
CA VAL A 14 8.86 7.90 -2.83
C VAL A 14 8.67 7.39 -4.24
N GLU A 15 9.77 7.26 -5.00
CA GLU A 15 9.73 6.72 -6.34
C GLU A 15 9.31 5.23 -6.33
N PRO A 16 8.56 4.77 -7.35
CA PRO A 16 8.17 3.38 -7.47
C PRO A 16 9.37 2.43 -7.43
N LEU A 17 9.21 1.28 -6.77
CA LEU A 17 10.24 0.25 -6.73
C LEU A 17 10.46 -0.34 -8.14
N ASP A 18 11.73 -0.46 -8.53
CA ASP A 18 12.11 -1.13 -9.78
C ASP A 18 11.64 -2.59 -9.74
N ARG A 19 10.99 -3.05 -10.82
CA ARG A 19 10.45 -4.40 -10.96
C ARG A 19 11.48 -5.51 -10.69
N LYS A 20 12.76 -5.27 -10.98
CA LYS A 20 13.85 -6.22 -10.73
C LYS A 20 14.19 -6.37 -9.24
N LYS A 21 13.77 -5.43 -8.40
CA LYS A 21 13.99 -5.41 -6.95
C LYS A 21 12.78 -5.90 -6.16
N ILE A 22 11.73 -6.37 -6.83
CA ILE A 22 10.51 -6.86 -6.20
C ILE A 22 10.70 -8.33 -5.82
N HIS A 23 10.43 -8.65 -4.55
CA HIS A 23 10.62 -9.99 -3.99
C HIS A 23 9.37 -10.88 -4.03
N HIS A 24 8.22 -10.39 -4.50
CA HIS A 24 6.99 -11.17 -4.67
C HIS A 24 6.73 -11.51 -6.13
N GLY A 25 6.57 -12.80 -6.45
CA GLY A 25 6.30 -13.30 -7.80
C GLY A 25 7.09 -14.58 -8.12
N CYS A 26 7.08 -14.98 -9.39
CA CYS A 26 7.89 -16.11 -9.86
C CYS A 26 9.39 -15.71 -9.83
N LEU A 27 10.22 -16.59 -9.27
CA LEU A 27 11.69 -16.41 -9.17
C LEU A 27 12.34 -16.07 -10.52
N ASN A 28 11.76 -16.51 -11.63
CA ASN A 28 12.31 -16.32 -12.97
C ASN A 28 11.66 -15.15 -13.76
N CYS A 29 10.44 -14.73 -13.40
CA CYS A 29 9.67 -13.73 -14.16
C CYS A 29 9.70 -12.32 -13.55
N CYS A 30 10.44 -12.12 -12.44
CA CYS A 30 10.45 -10.90 -11.62
C CYS A 30 9.04 -10.53 -11.07
N GLY A 31 8.95 -9.42 -10.33
CA GLY A 31 7.71 -9.00 -9.66
C GLY A 31 6.51 -8.87 -10.59
N THR A 32 5.33 -9.31 -10.13
CA THR A 32 4.09 -9.29 -10.92
C THR A 32 3.36 -7.95 -10.87
N ASP A 33 3.16 -7.39 -9.67
CA ASP A 33 2.30 -6.20 -9.49
C ASP A 33 2.95 -5.09 -8.67
N ASN A 34 3.15 -3.93 -9.32
CA ASN A 34 3.64 -2.71 -8.67
C ASN A 34 2.48 -1.83 -8.18
N ILE A 35 1.22 -2.21 -8.46
CA ILE A 35 0.03 -1.44 -8.10
C ILE A 35 -0.89 -2.30 -7.24
N LEU A 36 -1.19 -1.83 -6.03
CA LEU A 36 -2.13 -2.49 -5.15
C LEU A 36 -3.57 -2.18 -5.57
N SER A 37 -4.36 -3.21 -5.79
CA SER A 37 -5.77 -3.07 -6.10
C SER A 37 -6.53 -2.47 -4.92
N VAL A 38 -7.40 -1.50 -5.17
CA VAL A 38 -8.33 -0.98 -4.14
C VAL A 38 -9.32 -2.04 -3.62
N ARG A 39 -9.44 -3.17 -4.33
CA ARG A 39 -10.26 -4.31 -3.89
C ARG A 39 -9.53 -5.23 -2.91
N THR A 40 -8.23 -5.04 -2.69
CA THR A 40 -7.44 -5.84 -1.74
C THR A 40 -8.08 -5.77 -0.35
N LYS A 41 -8.27 -6.95 0.24
CA LYS A 41 -8.72 -7.13 1.62
C LYS A 41 -7.55 -6.90 2.58
N LEU A 42 -7.71 -6.01 3.55
CA LEU A 42 -6.75 -5.71 4.59
C LEU A 42 -6.91 -6.70 5.75
N TYR A 43 -6.81 -8.00 5.45
CA TYR A 43 -7.05 -9.08 6.40
C TYR A 43 -5.74 -9.50 7.08
N ASN A 44 -5.79 -9.67 8.39
CA ASN A 44 -4.68 -10.20 9.19
C ASN A 44 -4.88 -11.71 9.36
N GLY A 45 -4.38 -12.49 8.40
CA GLY A 45 -4.28 -13.95 8.50
C GLY A 45 -2.98 -14.36 9.20
N PHE A 46 -2.09 -15.05 8.46
CA PHE A 46 -0.71 -15.30 8.92
C PHE A 46 0.23 -14.18 8.43
N GLY A 47 0.25 -13.10 9.21
CA GLY A 47 0.84 -11.82 8.86
C GLY A 47 -0.16 -10.69 9.07
N GLY A 48 0.03 -9.55 8.42
CA GLY A 48 -0.97 -8.50 8.48
C GLY A 48 -0.74 -7.28 7.59
N TRP A 49 -1.78 -6.46 7.57
CA TRP A 49 -1.82 -5.16 6.93
C TRP A 49 -1.90 -4.04 7.96
N MET A 50 -1.15 -2.97 7.71
CA MET A 50 -1.21 -1.73 8.46
C MET A 50 -1.29 -0.56 7.49
N ILE A 51 -2.03 0.47 7.88
CA ILE A 51 -2.10 1.73 7.14
C ILE A 51 -1.49 2.82 8.00
N THR A 52 -0.60 3.62 7.42
CA THR A 52 -0.07 4.81 8.07
C THR A 52 -0.46 6.08 7.31
N LYS A 53 -0.59 7.16 8.07
CA LYS A 53 -0.73 8.54 7.59
C LYS A 53 0.40 9.36 8.19
N ASP A 54 1.27 9.90 7.34
CA ASP A 54 2.48 10.64 7.73
C ASP A 54 3.34 9.86 8.74
N GLY A 55 3.49 8.55 8.51
CA GLY A 55 4.24 7.64 9.37
C GLY A 55 3.54 7.23 10.67
N LYS A 56 2.36 7.78 10.99
CA LYS A 56 1.57 7.38 12.16
C LYS A 56 0.57 6.29 11.80
N LEU A 57 0.41 5.29 12.67
CA LEU A 57 -0.59 4.24 12.49
C LEU A 57 -1.99 4.86 12.40
N PHE A 58 -2.66 4.62 11.29
CA PHE A 58 -4.02 5.08 11.02
C PHE A 58 -5.02 3.93 11.14
N PHE A 59 -4.69 2.77 10.61
CA PHE A 59 -5.55 1.59 10.64
C PHE A 59 -4.71 0.32 10.75
N MET A 60 -5.22 -0.63 11.54
CA MET A 60 -4.74 -2.00 11.63
C MET A 60 -5.96 -2.87 11.89
N GLU A 61 -6.08 -3.98 11.18
CA GLU A 61 -7.19 -4.90 11.37
C GLU A 61 -7.06 -5.63 12.72
N LYS A 62 -8.19 -5.96 13.35
CA LYS A 62 -8.20 -6.66 14.63
C LYS A 62 -7.90 -8.15 14.42
N ALA A 63 -7.22 -8.78 15.38
CA ALA A 63 -6.82 -10.19 15.29
C ALA A 63 -7.99 -11.21 15.22
N LYS A 64 -9.23 -10.79 15.46
CA LYS A 64 -10.43 -11.66 15.45
C LYS A 64 -11.39 -11.34 14.31
N THR A 65 -11.01 -10.46 13.38
CA THR A 65 -11.86 -10.13 12.23
C THR A 65 -11.67 -11.19 11.17
N GLU A 66 -12.75 -11.79 10.69
CA GLU A 66 -12.71 -12.78 9.59
C GLU A 66 -12.42 -12.11 8.23
N PHE A 67 -12.02 -12.89 7.24
CA PHE A 67 -11.67 -12.38 5.91
C PHE A 67 -12.83 -11.63 5.23
N GLU A 68 -14.04 -12.17 5.36
CA GLU A 68 -15.28 -11.63 4.78
C GLU A 68 -15.60 -10.25 5.38
N ASP A 69 -15.35 -10.06 6.66
CA ASP A 69 -15.64 -8.84 7.41
C ASP A 69 -14.55 -7.77 7.31
N SER A 70 -13.35 -8.19 6.89
CA SER A 70 -12.18 -7.32 6.77
C SER A 70 -12.43 -6.17 5.79
N LYS A 71 -11.92 -4.99 6.15
CA LYS A 71 -12.01 -3.81 5.27
C LYS A 71 -11.19 -4.02 4.00
N THR A 72 -11.61 -3.38 2.92
CA THR A 72 -10.80 -3.30 1.69
C THR A 72 -10.00 -2.01 1.65
N LEU A 73 -8.95 -1.97 0.84
CA LEU A 73 -8.19 -0.74 0.60
C LEU A 73 -9.07 0.40 0.08
N LEU A 74 -10.20 0.10 -0.59
CA LEU A 74 -11.18 1.09 -1.02
C LEU A 74 -11.77 1.91 0.15
N PHE A 75 -11.90 1.30 1.34
CA PHE A 75 -12.33 2.03 2.54
C PHE A 75 -11.32 3.12 2.90
N ILE A 76 -10.04 2.78 2.89
CA ILE A 76 -8.93 3.70 3.15
C ILE A 76 -8.81 4.75 2.04
N GLU A 77 -8.91 4.36 0.77
CA GLU A 77 -8.86 5.26 -0.37
C GLU A 77 -9.95 6.33 -0.32
N LYS A 78 -11.16 6.00 0.13
CA LYS A 78 -12.24 6.98 0.29
C LYS A 78 -11.86 8.07 1.30
N ILE A 79 -11.17 7.72 2.37
CA ILE A 79 -10.70 8.66 3.40
C ILE A 79 -9.51 9.46 2.87
N ALA A 80 -8.49 8.79 2.32
CA ALA A 80 -7.30 9.44 1.76
C ALA A 80 -7.62 10.39 0.59
N ARG A 81 -8.72 10.19 -0.13
CA ARG A 81 -9.20 11.12 -1.16
C ARG A 81 -9.73 12.43 -0.63
N GLN A 82 -10.30 12.43 0.58
CA GLN A 82 -10.76 13.65 1.24
C GLN A 82 -9.59 14.47 1.76
N ASP A 83 -8.42 13.83 1.92
CA ASP A 83 -7.22 14.46 2.46
C ASP A 83 -5.95 14.07 1.65
N PRO A 84 -5.82 14.62 0.42
CA PRO A 84 -4.86 14.12 -0.57
C PRO A 84 -3.40 14.55 -0.33
N ASN A 85 -3.15 15.52 0.55
CA ASN A 85 -1.81 16.09 0.77
C ASN A 85 -1.06 15.45 1.94
N HIS A 86 -1.14 14.13 2.04
CA HIS A 86 -0.54 13.34 3.11
C HIS A 86 0.15 12.10 2.58
N ASP A 87 1.17 11.63 3.30
CA ASP A 87 1.85 10.38 3.00
C ASP A 87 1.02 9.21 3.53
N TRP A 88 0.25 8.61 2.63
CA TRP A 88 -0.54 7.41 2.92
C TRP A 88 0.20 6.16 2.48
N ARG A 89 0.43 5.24 3.41
CA ARG A 89 1.09 3.96 3.11
C ARG A 89 0.24 2.78 3.55
N ALA A 90 0.27 1.73 2.74
CA ALA A 90 -0.25 0.41 3.06
C ALA A 90 0.92 -0.56 3.18
N ILE A 91 1.19 -0.97 4.41
CA ILE A 91 2.28 -1.86 4.78
C ILE A 91 1.70 -3.26 4.90
N PHE A 92 2.37 -4.24 4.31
CA PHE A 92 2.03 -5.65 4.47
C PHE A 92 3.26 -6.41 4.93
N ASP A 93 3.04 -7.28 5.92
CA ASP A 93 4.06 -8.14 6.47
C ASP A 93 3.49 -9.56 6.52
N MET A 94 3.75 -10.34 5.47
CA MET A 94 3.26 -11.71 5.32
C MET A 94 4.44 -12.69 5.33
N ALA A 95 4.15 -13.96 5.60
CA ALA A 95 5.19 -14.98 5.74
C ALA A 95 6.15 -15.07 4.56
N LEU A 96 5.62 -15.03 3.33
CA LEU A 96 6.42 -15.21 2.10
C LEU A 96 6.61 -13.91 1.29
N SER A 97 6.15 -12.78 1.83
CA SER A 97 6.32 -11.47 1.19
C SER A 97 6.00 -10.34 2.15
N GLY A 98 6.82 -9.29 2.15
CA GLY A 98 6.48 -8.03 2.81
C GLY A 98 6.78 -6.84 1.92
N GLY A 99 6.33 -5.67 2.35
CA GLY A 99 6.59 -4.42 1.66
C GLY A 99 5.68 -3.27 2.04
N GLN A 100 5.80 -2.19 1.27
CA GLN A 100 5.02 -0.98 1.45
C GLN A 100 4.52 -0.46 0.11
N TYR A 101 3.23 -0.14 0.03
CA TYR A 101 2.64 0.64 -1.05
C TYR A 101 2.40 2.07 -0.58
N GLN A 102 2.65 3.05 -1.44
CA GLN A 102 2.36 4.46 -1.21
C GLN A 102 1.28 4.97 -2.17
N ARG A 103 0.37 5.80 -1.67
CA ARG A 103 -0.64 6.44 -2.51
C ARG A 103 -0.04 7.55 -3.38
N HIS A 104 -0.06 7.37 -4.70
CA HIS A 104 0.40 8.32 -5.73
C HIS A 104 -0.76 9.04 -6.44
N GLY A 105 -1.94 9.03 -5.84
CA GLY A 105 -3.14 9.66 -6.39
C GLY A 105 -4.37 8.76 -6.32
N LYS A 106 -5.45 9.18 -6.98
CA LYS A 106 -6.75 8.49 -6.95
C LYS A 106 -6.61 7.03 -7.40
N ASN A 107 -6.94 6.11 -6.51
CA ASN A 107 -6.87 4.65 -6.71
C ASN A 107 -5.49 4.14 -7.16
N ARG A 108 -4.41 4.90 -6.93
CA ARG A 108 -3.07 4.58 -7.39
C ARG A 108 -2.16 4.35 -6.20
N TRP A 109 -2.05 3.09 -5.78
CA TRP A 109 -1.20 2.66 -4.67
C TRP A 109 -0.01 1.91 -5.24
N VAL A 110 1.18 2.51 -5.15
CA VAL A 110 2.37 2.04 -5.86
C VAL A 110 3.36 1.43 -4.89
N LEU A 111 3.92 0.27 -5.22
CA LEU A 111 4.92 -0.40 -4.40
C LEU A 111 6.20 0.43 -4.34
N ILE A 112 6.68 0.72 -3.14
CA ILE A 112 7.89 1.51 -2.89
C ILE A 112 8.97 0.70 -2.13
N GLU A 113 8.58 -0.39 -1.49
CA GLU A 113 9.47 -1.29 -0.76
C GLU A 113 8.95 -2.72 -0.83
N SER A 114 9.86 -3.70 -0.88
CA SER A 114 9.56 -5.13 -0.87
C SER A 114 10.64 -5.90 -0.11
N ASN A 115 10.25 -6.98 0.56
CA ASN A 115 11.15 -7.97 1.17
C ASN A 115 10.58 -9.39 0.99
N GLN A 116 11.32 -10.41 1.45
CA GLN A 116 11.00 -11.83 1.30
C GLN A 116 9.92 -12.35 2.28
N GLY A 117 9.36 -11.48 3.12
CA GLY A 117 8.53 -11.88 4.24
C GLY A 117 9.37 -12.25 5.46
N PHE A 118 8.71 -12.77 6.48
CA PHE A 118 9.32 -13.09 7.77
C PHE A 118 9.63 -14.59 7.98
N ALA A 119 9.26 -15.46 7.03
CA ALA A 119 9.42 -16.92 7.14
C ALA A 119 10.49 -17.48 6.19
#